data_AF-A0A6G6SKX7-F1
#
_entry.id   AF-A0A6G6SKX7-F1
#
_cell.length_a   1.000
_cell.length_b   1.000
_cell.length_c   1.000
_cell.angle_alpha   90.00
_cell.angle_beta   90.00
_cell.angle_gamma   90.00
#
_symmetry.space_group_name_H-M   'P 1'
#
loop_
_entity.id
_entity.type
_entity.pdbx_description
1 polymer ?
#
loop_
_entity_poly.entity_id
_entity_poly.type
_entity_poly.pdbx_seq_one_letter_code
_entity_poly.pdbx_strand_id
1 'polypeptide(L)' 'MRNKLIDKAIGMVGSQQKLAEICNVKQPSVWAWLHGKKKPSATSAKRIELATNGAIQANKLRPDLHEIFGEV' A
#
# COMPACT_ATOMS: atom_id res chain seq x y z
N MET A 1 11.46 -3.90 11.14
CA MET A 1 11.87 -3.80 9.72
C MET A 1 10.93 -2.87 8.99
N ARG A 2 11.43 -2.10 8.03
CA ARG A 2 10.63 -1.15 7.23
C ARG A 2 10.21 -1.84 5.93
N ASN A 3 8.93 -1.80 5.60
CA ASN A 3 8.40 -2.34 4.36
C ASN A 3 8.83 -1.44 3.19
N LYS A 4 9.80 -1.92 2.40
CA LYS A 4 10.41 -1.18 1.29
C LYS A 4 9.38 -0.75 0.23
N LEU A 5 8.32 -1.53 0.04
CA LEU A 5 7.25 -1.18 -0.91
C LEU A 5 6.47 0.02 -0.40
N ILE A 6 6.02 -0.01 0.86
CA ILE A 6 5.29 1.12 1.46
C ILE A 6 6.17 2.36 1.52
N ASP A 7 7.45 2.20 1.87
CA ASP A 7 8.41 3.31 1.88
C ASP A 7 8.56 3.97 0.50
N LYS A 8 8.71 3.15 -0.54
CA LYS A 8 8.73 3.63 -1.93
C LYS A 8 7.41 4.31 -2.33
N ALA A 9 6.27 3.76 -1.92
CA ALA A 9 4.95 4.34 -2.18
C ALA A 9 4.83 5.74 -1.57
N ILE A 10 5.27 5.88 -0.31
CA ILE A 10 5.32 7.15 0.40
C ILE A 10 6.23 8.14 -0.33
N GLY A 11 7.40 7.70 -0.81
CA GLY A 11 8.31 8.55 -1.59
C GLY A 11 7.71 9.03 -2.92
N MET A 12 6.95 8.17 -3.61
CA MET A 12 6.29 8.52 -4.88
C MET A 12 5.11 9.48 -4.68
N VAL A 13 4.32 9.25 -3.64
CA VAL A 13 3.15 10.10 -3.31
C VAL A 13 3.56 11.39 -2.56
N GLY A 14 4.72 11.36 -1.92
CA GLY A 14 5.36 12.48 -1.21
C GLY A 14 5.29 12.40 0.32
N SER A 15 4.22 11.85 0.91
CA SER A 15 4.11 11.74 2.37
C SER A 15 3.19 10.60 2.83
N GLN A 16 3.35 10.18 4.09
CA GLN A 16 2.48 9.18 4.71
C GLN A 16 1.03 9.66 4.82
N GLN A 17 0.82 10.96 5.04
CA GLN A 17 -0.51 11.55 5.15
C GLN A 17 -1.22 11.53 3.79
N LYS A 18 -0.55 11.97 2.71
CA LYS A 18 -1.12 11.91 1.36
C LYS A 18 -1.48 10.48 0.95
N LEU A 19 -0.60 9.52 1.25
CA LEU A 19 -0.89 8.11 0.97
C LEU A 19 -2.11 7.62 1.76
N ALA A 20 -2.27 8.08 3.00
CA ALA A 20 -3.41 7.75 3.84
C ALA A 20 -4.72 8.35 3.28
N GLU A 21 -4.69 9.60 2.83
CA GLU A 21 -5.83 10.28 2.17
C GLU A 21 -6.27 9.54 0.90
N ILE A 22 -5.32 9.19 0.01
CA ILE A 22 -5.62 8.41 -1.20
C ILE A 22 -6.22 7.06 -0.84
N CYS A 23 -5.70 6.41 0.20
CA CYS A 23 -6.23 5.14 0.68
C CYS A 23 -7.53 5.29 1.47
N ASN A 24 -7.99 6.51 1.79
CA ASN A 24 -9.08 6.83 2.72
C ASN A 24 -8.91 6.13 4.08
N VAL A 25 -7.71 6.19 4.64
CA VAL A 25 -7.36 5.65 5.97
C VAL A 25 -6.70 6.72 6.81
N LYS A 26 -6.56 6.47 8.12
CA LYS A 26 -5.78 7.36 8.99
C LYS A 26 -4.27 7.14 8.78
N GLN A 27 -3.46 8.20 8.88
CA GLN A 27 -2.00 8.15 8.75
C GLN A 27 -1.30 7.09 9.63
N PRO A 28 -1.74 6.80 10.88
CA PRO A 28 -1.17 5.71 11.68
C PRO A 28 -1.31 4.32 11.03
N SER A 29 -2.29 4.13 10.14
CA SER A 29 -2.45 2.89 9.38
C SER A 29 -1.30 2.71 8.40
N VAL A 30 -0.90 3.79 7.71
CA VAL A 30 0.25 3.80 6.80
C VAL A 30 1.54 3.54 7.57
N TRP A 31 1.70 4.16 8.74
CA TRP A 31 2.83 3.87 9.64
C TRP A 31 2.87 2.39 10.04
N ALA A 32 1.72 1.80 10.39
CA ALA A 32 1.65 0.37 10.72
C ALA A 32 2.04 -0.53 9.53
N TRP A 33 1.68 -0.15 8.30
CA TRP A 33 2.10 -0.87 7.08
C TRP A 33 3.61 -0.74 6.84
N LEU A 34 4.12 0.46 7.02
CA LEU A 34 5.54 0.78 6.86
C LEU A 34 6.40 0.00 7.85
N HIS A 35 5.96 -0.20 9.08
CA HIS A 35 6.70 -0.95 10.10
C HIS A 35 6.34 -2.45 10.14
N GLY A 36 5.51 -2.93 9.21
CA GLY A 36 5.09 -4.33 9.14
C GLY A 36 4.21 -4.77 10.31
N LYS A 37 3.65 -3.84 11.09
CA LYS A 37 2.72 -4.12 12.19
C LYS A 37 1.35 -4.56 11.69
N LYS A 38 0.94 -4.08 10.50
CA LYS A 38 -0.32 -4.43 9.85
C LYS A 38 -0.10 -4.53 8.34
N LYS A 39 -0.88 -5.37 7.66
CA LYS A 39 -0.91 -5.40 6.19
C LYS A 39 -2.02 -4.48 5.66
N PRO A 40 -1.84 -3.80 4.52
CA PRO A 40 -2.92 -3.05 3.86
C PRO A 40 -4.08 -3.98 3.48
N SER A 41 -5.31 -3.43 3.47
CA SER A 41 -6.49 -4.14 2.96
C SER A 41 -6.39 -4.32 1.44
N ALA A 42 -7.23 -5.19 0.87
CA ALA A 42 -7.25 -5.42 -0.57
C ALA A 42 -7.44 -4.10 -1.36
N THR A 43 -8.45 -3.34 -0.93
CA THR A 43 -8.77 -2.01 -1.47
C THR A 43 -7.62 -1.02 -1.30
N SER A 44 -6.96 -1.00 -0.14
CA SER A 44 -5.84 -0.08 0.10
C SER A 44 -4.64 -0.44 -0.79
N ALA A 45 -4.34 -1.72 -0.95
CA ALA A 45 -3.25 -2.16 -1.82
C ALA A 45 -3.52 -1.79 -3.28
N LYS A 46 -4.76 -1.92 -3.77
CA LYS A 46 -5.15 -1.48 -5.12
C LYS A 46 -5.08 0.05 -5.27
N ARG A 47 -5.48 0.80 -4.25
CA ARG A 47 -5.33 2.27 -4.23
C ARG A 47 -3.86 2.70 -4.26
N ILE A 48 -2.98 1.99 -3.55
CA ILE A 48 -1.53 2.24 -3.59
C ILE A 48 -0.98 1.96 -4.99
N GLU A 49 -1.41 0.87 -5.64
CA GLU A 49 -1.03 0.56 -7.02
C GLU A 49 -1.43 1.69 -7.99
N LEU A 50 -2.67 2.18 -7.89
CA LEU A 50 -3.15 3.31 -8.69
C LEU A 50 -2.38 4.61 -8.38
N ALA A 51 -2.15 4.91 -7.10
CA ALA A 51 -1.42 6.11 -6.66
C ALA A 51 0.04 6.13 -7.12
N THR A 52 0.62 4.95 -7.32
CA THR A 52 2.00 4.76 -7.80
C THR A 52 2.07 4.47 -9.29
N ASN A 53 0.96 4.65 -10.01
CA ASN A 53 0.83 4.41 -11.44
C ASN A 53 1.34 3.00 -11.86
N GLY A 54 1.03 1.98 -11.07
CA GLY A 54 1.43 0.59 -11.31
C GLY A 54 2.85 0.23 -10.86
N ALA A 55 3.64 1.18 -10.34
CA ALA A 55 5.00 0.90 -9.89
C ALA A 55 5.06 -0.03 -8.66
N ILE A 56 3.98 -0.08 -7.88
CA ILE A 56 3.85 -0.99 -6.73
C ILE A 56 2.59 -1.81 -6.89
N GLN A 57 2.76 -3.06 -7.30
CA GLN A 57 1.62 -3.96 -7.51
C GLN A 57 0.96 -4.35 -6.19
N ALA A 58 -0.37 -4.37 -6.18
CA ALA A 58 -1.16 -4.76 -5.02
C ALA A 58 -0.86 -6.20 -4.57
N ASN A 59 -0.60 -7.09 -5.54
CA ASN A 59 -0.18 -8.48 -5.30
C ASN A 59 1.17 -8.56 -4.57
N LYS A 60 2.11 -7.62 -4.79
CA LYS A 60 3.38 -7.58 -4.05
C LYS A 60 3.20 -7.12 -2.60
N LEU A 61 2.22 -6.25 -2.35
CA LEU A 61 1.86 -5.80 -0.99
C LEU A 61 1.09 -6.86 -0.20
N ARG A 62 0.29 -7.66 -0.89
CA ARG A 62 -0.56 -8.72 -0.34
C ARG A 62 -0.46 -9.98 -1.20
N PRO A 63 0.67 -10.70 -1.14
CA PRO A 63 0.81 -11.97 -1.85
C PRO A 63 -0.20 -13.01 -1.33
N ASP A 64 -0.65 -12.89 -0.08
CA ASP A 64 -1.68 -13.75 0.51
C ASP A 64 -3.05 -13.62 -0.17
N LEU A 65 -3.26 -12.58 -0.98
CA LEU A 65 -4.53 -12.32 -1.67
C LEU A 65 -4.35 -12.38 -3.19
N HIS A 66 -3.37 -13.15 -3.68
CA HIS A 66 -3.16 -13.29 -5.12
C HIS A 66 -4.44 -13.76 -5.85
N GLU A 67 -5.34 -14.49 -5.19
CA GLU A 67 -6.64 -14.92 -5.74
C GLU A 67 -7.66 -13.76 -5.84
N ILE A 68 -7.55 -12.73 -5.01
CA ILE A 68 -8.42 -11.54 -5.05
C ILE A 68 -7.85 -10.48 -6.03
N PHE A 69 -6.54 -10.43 -6.18
CA PHE A 69 -5.85 -9.53 -7.12
C PHE A 69 -5.59 -10.16 -8.49
N GLY A 70 -5.79 -11.48 -8.60
CA GLY A 70 -5.77 -12.20 -9.85
C GLY A 70 -7.09 -11.98 -10.57
N GLU A 71 -7.03 -11.20 -11.64
CA GLU A 71 -7.90 -11.43 -12.78
C GLU A 71 -7.20 -12.49 -13.65
N VAL A 72 -7.94 -13.57 -13.91
CA VAL A 72 -7.96 -14.49 -15.08
C VAL A 72 -6.63 -14.83 -15.78
#